data_AF-A0A662IS44-F1
#
_entry.id   AF-A0A662IS44-F1
#
_cell.length_a   1.000
_cell.length_b   1.000
_cell.length_c   1.000
_cell.angle_alpha   90.00
_cell.angle_beta   90.00
_cell.angle_gamma   90.00
#
_symmetry.space_group_name_H-M   'P 1'
#
loop_
_entity.id
_entity.type
_entity.pdbx_description
1 polymer ?
#
loop_
_entity_poly.entity_id
_entity_poly.type
_entity_poly.pdbx_seq_one_letter_code
_entity_poly.pdbx_strand_id
1 'polypeptide(L)'
;PFKPSFTERLVEVPIGVMDADLFGRLRLSEDKAFKYVVEKLNEAKHRGERAFTLLFHQESFSMKGGRVYAKLLEEVASRYRAATLREVVRDVEGV
;
A
#
# COMPACT_ATOMS: atom_id res chain seq x y z
N PRO A 1 -7.38 11.37 2.97
CA PRO A 1 -6.81 11.22 1.61
C PRO A 1 -5.35 10.83 1.75
N PHE A 2 -4.87 9.88 0.94
CA PHE A 2 -3.46 9.52 0.88
C PHE A 2 -2.73 10.60 0.06
N LYS A 3 -2.24 11.62 0.76
CA LYS A 3 -1.51 12.71 0.13
C LYS A 3 -0.22 12.94 0.91
N PRO A 4 0.92 13.03 0.22
CA PRO A 4 2.10 13.53 0.87
C PRO A 4 1.85 14.92 1.47
N SER A 5 2.38 15.14 2.66
CA SER A 5 2.25 16.37 3.44
C SER A 5 3.63 16.95 3.70
N PHE A 6 3.71 18.28 3.78
CA PHE A 6 4.95 19.02 4.00
C PHE A 6 4.85 19.86 5.26
N THR A 7 5.77 19.67 6.19
CA THR A 7 5.97 20.56 7.35
C THR A 7 7.44 20.97 7.40
N GLU A 8 7.71 22.22 6.99
CA GLU A 8 8.99 22.97 6.91
C GLU A 8 10.25 22.31 6.29
N ARG A 9 10.29 20.96 6.14
CA ARG A 9 11.31 20.14 5.47
C ARG A 9 11.03 18.61 5.48
N LEU A 10 9.90 18.15 6.02
CA LEU A 10 9.54 16.73 6.08
C LEU A 10 8.55 16.36 4.97
N VAL A 11 8.86 15.33 4.17
CA VAL A 11 7.89 14.70 3.26
C VAL A 11 7.26 13.52 3.98
N GLU A 12 5.99 13.65 4.32
CA GLU A 12 5.21 12.55 4.90
C GLU A 12 4.67 11.67 3.77
N VAL A 13 4.96 10.38 3.77
CA VAL A 13 4.29 9.42 2.90
C VAL A 13 3.33 8.62 3.77
N PRO A 14 1.99 8.81 3.64
CA PRO A 14 1.05 8.09 4.47
C PRO A 14 1.14 6.57 4.27
N ILE A 15 0.49 5.79 5.11
CA ILE A 15 0.28 4.36 4.90
C ILE A 15 -1.18 4.16 4.48
N GLY A 16 -1.40 3.47 3.36
CA GLY A 16 -2.74 3.19 2.86
C GLY A 16 -3.34 1.98 3.56
N VAL A 17 -2.58 0.88 3.56
CA VAL A 17 -2.90 -0.35 4.28
C VAL A 17 -1.62 -0.96 4.84
N MET A 18 -1.70 -1.57 6.03
CA MET A 18 -0.64 -2.40 6.59
C MET A 18 -1.11 -3.81 6.96
N ASP A 19 -0.21 -4.79 6.90
CA ASP A 19 -0.48 -6.20 7.24
C ASP A 19 -0.99 -6.40 8.67
N ALA A 20 -0.45 -5.65 9.63
CA ALA A 20 -0.89 -5.66 11.03
C ALA A 20 -2.36 -5.27 11.18
N ASP A 21 -2.86 -4.37 10.33
CA ASP A 21 -4.28 -4.01 10.31
C ASP A 21 -5.12 -5.14 9.73
N LEU A 22 -4.70 -5.71 8.59
CA LEU A 22 -5.45 -6.75 7.91
C LEU A 22 -5.60 -8.02 8.77
N PHE A 23 -4.50 -8.50 9.34
CA PHE A 23 -4.46 -9.80 10.00
C PHE A 23 -4.45 -9.72 11.53
N GLY A 24 -3.87 -8.67 12.11
CA GLY A 24 -3.87 -8.46 13.55
C GLY A 24 -5.18 -7.85 14.04
N ARG A 25 -5.49 -6.64 13.58
CA ARG A 25 -6.64 -5.86 14.06
C ARG A 25 -7.96 -6.33 13.47
N LEU A 26 -8.07 -6.39 12.14
CA LEU A 26 -9.31 -6.74 11.43
C LEU A 26 -9.52 -8.25 11.31
N ARG A 27 -8.46 -9.04 11.50
CA ARG A 27 -8.49 -10.52 11.46
C ARG A 27 -9.16 -11.06 10.18
N LEU A 28 -8.87 -10.43 9.05
CA LEU A 28 -9.44 -10.81 7.76
C LEU A 28 -8.90 -12.16 7.30
N SER A 29 -9.74 -12.95 6.64
CA SER A 29 -9.26 -14.10 5.86
C SER A 29 -8.47 -13.62 4.64
N GLU A 30 -7.65 -14.48 4.03
CA GLU A 30 -6.86 -14.19 2.83
C GLU A 30 -7.71 -13.49 1.75
N ASP A 31 -8.83 -14.10 1.33
CA ASP A 31 -9.70 -13.54 0.30
C ASP A 31 -10.29 -12.17 0.67
N LYS A 32 -10.62 -11.96 1.95
CA LYS A 32 -11.16 -10.68 2.44
C LYS A 32 -10.07 -9.62 2.48
N ALA A 33 -8.85 -9.98 2.91
CA ALA A 33 -7.70 -9.08 2.91
C ALA A 33 -7.37 -8.63 1.48
N PHE A 34 -7.37 -9.56 0.51
CA PHE A 34 -7.17 -9.24 -0.90
C PHE A 34 -8.21 -8.24 -1.41
N LYS A 35 -9.51 -8.54 -1.23
CA LYS A 35 -10.60 -7.65 -1.66
C LYS A 35 -10.48 -6.26 -1.02
N TYR A 36 -10.21 -6.23 0.29
CA TYR A 36 -10.04 -4.98 1.03
C TYR A 36 -8.91 -4.12 0.46
N VAL A 37 -7.74 -4.71 0.17
CA VAL A 37 -6.63 -3.96 -0.42
C VAL A 37 -6.99 -3.42 -1.81
N VAL A 38 -7.57 -4.25 -2.67
CA VAL A 38 -7.96 -3.85 -4.03
C VAL A 38 -9.00 -2.74 -4.00
N GLU A 39 -9.97 -2.81 -3.09
CA GLU A 39 -10.95 -1.75 -2.87
C GLU A 39 -10.27 -0.43 -2.45
N LYS A 40 -9.35 -0.47 -1.48
CA LYS A 40 -8.61 0.75 -1.05
C LYS A 40 -7.74 1.36 -2.13
N LEU A 41 -7.11 0.53 -2.97
CA LEU A 41 -6.39 0.99 -4.15
C LEU A 41 -7.32 1.67 -5.17
N ASN A 42 -8.46 1.06 -5.46
CA ASN A 42 -9.44 1.63 -6.39
C ASN A 42 -10.01 2.95 -5.85
N GLU A 43 -10.35 3.02 -4.57
CA GLU A 43 -10.78 4.25 -3.91
C GLU A 43 -9.72 5.35 -4.04
N ALA A 44 -8.44 5.03 -3.78
CA ALA A 44 -7.33 5.98 -3.94
C ALA A 44 -7.21 6.50 -5.37
N LYS A 45 -7.28 5.60 -6.36
CA LYS A 45 -7.29 5.94 -7.77
C LYS A 45 -8.47 6.84 -8.13
N HIS A 46 -9.68 6.53 -7.67
CA HIS A 46 -10.88 7.34 -7.91
C HIS A 46 -10.76 8.75 -7.33
N ARG A 47 -10.04 8.93 -6.22
CA ARG A 47 -9.72 10.23 -5.65
C ARG A 47 -8.60 10.98 -6.37
N GLY A 48 -7.98 10.39 -7.39
CA GLY A 48 -6.86 10.97 -8.12
C GLY A 48 -5.56 10.98 -7.32
N GLU A 49 -5.41 10.08 -6.35
CA GLU A 49 -4.18 9.96 -5.56
C GLU A 49 -3.04 9.44 -6.44
N ARG A 50 -1.86 10.06 -6.31
CA ARG A 50 -0.69 9.76 -7.17
C ARG A 50 0.07 8.51 -6.75
N ALA A 51 -0.04 8.14 -5.48
CA ALA A 51 0.66 7.02 -4.87
C ALA A 51 -0.25 6.34 -3.84
N PHE A 52 0.06 5.09 -3.54
CA PHE A 52 -0.59 4.31 -2.50
C PHE A 52 0.46 3.39 -1.85
N THR A 53 0.56 3.43 -0.52
CA THR A 53 1.54 2.61 0.20
C THR A 53 0.88 1.39 0.82
N LEU A 54 1.37 0.22 0.40
CA LEU A 54 1.17 -1.06 1.06
C LEU A 54 2.37 -1.36 1.96
N LEU A 55 2.16 -1.34 3.27
CA LEU A 55 3.18 -1.72 4.24
C LEU A 55 3.00 -3.18 4.65
N PHE A 56 4.06 -3.97 4.59
CA PHE A 56 4.03 -5.35 5.06
C PHE A 56 5.40 -5.79 5.55
N HIS A 57 5.38 -6.72 6.49
CA HIS A 57 6.55 -7.42 7.00
C HIS A 57 6.85 -8.61 6.10
N GLN A 58 8.13 -8.93 5.91
CA GLN A 58 8.56 -10.12 5.17
C GLN A 58 8.02 -11.42 5.81
N GLU A 59 7.87 -11.42 7.13
CA GLU A 59 7.34 -12.54 7.91
C GLU A 59 5.90 -12.85 7.52
N SER A 60 5.15 -11.84 7.06
CA SER A 60 3.77 -12.02 6.60
C SER A 60 3.68 -13.02 5.47
N PHE A 61 4.69 -13.18 4.60
CA PHE A 61 4.68 -14.21 3.54
C PHE A 61 4.67 -15.65 4.07
N SER A 62 5.25 -15.87 5.25
CA SER A 62 5.40 -17.19 5.87
C SER A 62 4.24 -17.56 6.80
N MET A 63 3.33 -16.62 7.06
CA MET A 63 2.18 -16.84 7.95
C MET A 63 0.99 -17.49 7.22
N LYS A 64 0.12 -18.19 7.96
CA LYS A 64 -1.25 -18.50 7.49
C LYS A 64 -1.96 -17.16 7.27
N GLY A 65 -2.35 -16.84 6.04
CA GLY A 65 -2.69 -15.47 5.63
C GLY A 65 -1.77 -14.92 4.53
N GLY A 66 -0.50 -15.30 4.59
CA GLY A 66 0.61 -14.70 3.85
C GLY A 66 0.69 -14.99 2.37
N ARG A 67 0.21 -16.16 1.94
CA ARG A 67 0.25 -16.56 0.53
C ARG A 67 -0.57 -15.61 -0.35
N VAL A 68 -1.54 -14.92 0.23
CA VAL A 68 -2.31 -13.92 -0.50
C VAL A 68 -1.45 -12.72 -0.88
N TYR A 69 -0.38 -12.41 -0.15
CA TYR A 69 0.50 -11.29 -0.47
C TYR A 69 1.22 -11.48 -1.80
N ALA A 70 1.66 -12.70 -2.13
CA ALA A 70 2.27 -12.97 -3.44
C ALA A 70 1.29 -12.66 -4.58
N LYS A 71 0.06 -13.19 -4.50
CA LYS A 71 -1.01 -12.92 -5.48
C LYS A 71 -1.40 -11.44 -5.53
N LEU A 72 -1.46 -10.79 -4.36
CA LEU A 72 -1.77 -9.37 -4.25
C LEU A 72 -0.69 -8.52 -4.93
N LEU A 73 0.58 -8.83 -4.70
CA LEU A 73 1.70 -8.12 -5.34
C LEU A 73 1.71 -8.35 -6.84
N GLU A 74 1.44 -9.57 -7.31
CA GLU A 74 1.30 -9.86 -8.74
C GLU A 74 0.17 -9.03 -9.37
N GLU A 75 -1.02 -9.02 -8.76
CA GLU A 75 -2.17 -8.22 -9.22
C GLU A 75 -1.83 -6.72 -9.26
N VAL A 76 -1.25 -6.19 -8.18
CA VAL A 76 -0.94 -4.76 -8.08
C VAL A 76 0.18 -4.37 -9.05
N ALA A 77 1.25 -5.15 -9.12
CA ALA A 77 2.38 -4.87 -10.02
C ALA A 77 2.01 -5.01 -11.51
N SER A 78 0.99 -5.82 -11.84
CA SER A 78 0.48 -5.91 -13.22
C SER A 78 -0.31 -4.67 -13.66
N ARG A 79 -0.78 -3.84 -12.71
CA ARG A 79 -1.68 -2.70 -12.97
C ARG A 79 -1.06 -1.35 -12.64
N TYR A 80 -0.03 -1.33 -11.80
CA TYR A 80 0.58 -0.12 -11.26
C TYR A 80 2.10 -0.24 -11.26
N ARG A 81 2.78 0.90 -11.46
CA ARG A 81 4.23 0.99 -11.26
C ARG A 81 4.54 0.91 -9.77
N ALA A 82 5.37 -0.06 -9.37
CA ALA A 82 6.02 -0.04 -8.07
C ALA A 82 7.15 0.99 -8.07
N ALA A 83 7.26 1.76 -6.99
CA ALA A 83 8.28 2.79 -6.82
C ALA A 83 8.86 2.72 -5.42
N THR A 84 10.15 2.98 -5.31
CA THR A 84 10.81 3.21 -4.02
C THR A 84 10.34 4.53 -3.41
N LEU A 85 10.42 4.67 -2.08
CA LEU A 85 10.11 5.94 -1.43
C LEU A 85 10.99 7.08 -1.96
N ARG A 86 12.23 6.80 -2.35
CA ARG A 86 13.14 7.79 -2.96
C ARG A 86 12.60 8.32 -4.29
N GLU A 87 12.06 7.45 -5.14
CA GLU A 87 11.42 7.87 -6.39
C GLU A 87 10.15 8.69 -6.12
N VAL A 88 9.33 8.28 -5.14
CA VAL A 88 8.13 9.03 -4.75
C VAL A 88 8.48 10.44 -4.26
N VAL A 89 9.53 10.56 -3.42
CA VAL A 89 10.00 11.86 -2.91
C VAL A 89 10.47 12.76 -4.06
N ARG A 90 11.28 12.22 -4.98
CA ARG A 90 11.74 12.93 -6.18
C ARG A 90 10.60 13.43 -7.06
N ASP A 91 9.64 12.56 -7.36
CA ASP A 91 8.45 12.90 -8.17
C ASP A 91 7.61 14.02 -7.53
N VAL A 92 7.60 14.08 -6.20
CA VAL A 92 6.84 15.08 -5.42
C VAL A 92 7.61 16.40 -5.28
N GLU A 93 8.93 16.35 -5.12
CA GLU A 93 9.81 17.52 -5.04
C GLU A 93 10.13 18.13 -6.43
N GLY A 94 9.90 17.37 -7.50
CA GLY A 94 10.14 17.82 -8.88
C GLY A 94 11.61 17.82 -9.28
N VAL A 95 12.42 16.91 -8.72
CA VAL A 95 13.88 16.79 -8.89
C VAL A 95 14.34 15.43 -9.40
#